data_AF-N9Y390-F1
#
_entry.id   AF-N9Y390-F1
#
_cell.length_a   1.000
_cell.length_b   1.000
_cell.length_c   1.000
_cell.angle_alpha   90.00
_cell.angle_beta   90.00
_cell.angle_gamma   90.00
#
_symmetry.space_group_name_H-M   'P 1'
#
loop_
_entity.id
_entity.type
_entity.pdbx_description
1 polymer ?
#
loop_
_entity_poly.entity_id
_entity_poly.type
_entity_poly.pdbx_seq_one_letter_code
_entity_poly.pdbx_strand_id
1 'polypeptide(L)'
;MINIDFENLEKKIREKNTIYVEGKVRKVIGLTIEVKGIKAFVGERCLVYNEAGKEIDCEVVGFRNNYVILMPLGELIGISPGCKVIPTEKPLNVKCSFDLLGKILDGLGNPLTNEVLDKGEEYPLDNQPPDPLKRKRIKDIIPTGVRAIDGFITCGEGQRIGVFAGSGVGKSTTLGMIAREAKADINVIALIGERGREVLEFIEKDLGEEGMKKTVVVCATSDKPALIRIKGALTATAIAEYFRDKGKKVILMMDSVTRFAMAQREVGLAIGEPPAQKGYTPSVFAMLPKLMERSGTSEKGSITAFYTVLVDGDDFNEPIADTVRGILDGHIVLSRKLAHKNHYPAIDVLNSVSRLMSQIAEENHKRSASIGRELLAAYTESEDLINIGAYIKGSNKKVDMAIQYHEYLEAYLKQGIDEKSDFIDSINKLTSVFK
;
A
#
# COMPACT_ATOMS: atom_id res chain seq x y z
N MET A 1 10.84 -36.08 31.69
CA MET A 1 10.38 -35.10 32.68
C MET A 1 9.97 -33.85 31.93
N ILE A 2 8.75 -33.35 32.13
CA ILE A 2 8.32 -32.07 31.55
C ILE A 2 9.06 -30.98 32.33
N ASN A 3 9.93 -30.21 31.66
CA ASN A 3 10.64 -29.11 32.28
C ASN A 3 9.70 -27.90 32.33
N ILE A 4 8.96 -27.76 33.44
CA ILE A 4 8.03 -26.66 33.64
C ILE A 4 8.81 -25.50 34.26
N ASP A 5 8.82 -24.37 33.57
CA ASP A 5 9.43 -23.12 34.03
C ASP A 5 8.51 -22.43 35.06
N PHE A 6 8.66 -22.84 36.32
CA PHE A 6 7.85 -22.36 37.44
C PHE A 6 8.09 -20.87 37.75
N GLU A 7 9.29 -20.34 37.54
CA GLU A 7 9.61 -18.93 37.80
C GLU A 7 8.84 -18.01 36.85
N ASN A 8 8.79 -18.36 35.56
CA ASN A 8 8.02 -17.61 34.57
C ASN A 8 6.51 -17.71 34.84
N LEU A 9 6.02 -18.86 35.30
CA LEU A 9 4.62 -19.02 35.70
C LEU A 9 4.27 -18.17 36.94
N GLU A 10 5.09 -18.18 37.97
CA GLU A 10 4.89 -17.32 39.15
C GLU A 10 4.91 -15.84 38.79
N LYS A 11 5.83 -15.43 37.92
CA LYS A 11 5.89 -14.05 37.41
C LYS A 11 4.59 -13.68 36.69
N LYS A 12 4.11 -14.53 35.77
CA LYS A 12 2.84 -14.30 35.05
C LYS A 12 1.63 -14.25 35.98
N ILE A 13 1.62 -15.02 37.07
CA ILE A 13 0.53 -15.00 38.06
C ILE A 13 0.57 -13.70 38.87
N ARG A 14 1.75 -13.26 39.33
CA ARG A 14 1.91 -12.02 40.11
C ARG A 14 1.65 -10.77 39.29
N GLU A 15 1.97 -10.78 38.01
CA GLU A 15 1.70 -9.69 37.07
C GLU A 15 0.23 -9.64 36.61
N LYS A 16 -0.57 -10.68 36.89
CA LYS A 16 -1.96 -10.72 36.47
C LYS A 16 -2.83 -9.86 37.38
N ASN A 17 -3.57 -8.93 36.77
CA ASN A 17 -4.58 -8.16 37.47
C ASN A 17 -5.74 -9.08 37.89
N THR A 18 -6.03 -9.17 39.19
CA THR A 18 -7.15 -9.97 39.72
C THR A 18 -8.48 -9.22 39.70
N ILE A 19 -8.44 -7.93 39.37
CA ILE A 19 -9.61 -7.09 39.16
C ILE A 19 -9.99 -7.19 37.70
N TYR A 20 -11.25 -7.55 37.45
CA TYR A 20 -11.80 -7.68 36.12
C TYR A 20 -12.92 -6.65 35.94
N VAL A 21 -12.82 -5.82 34.90
CA VAL A 21 -13.79 -4.75 34.60
C VAL A 21 -14.70 -5.22 33.48
N GLU A 22 -16.01 -5.13 33.67
CA GLU A 22 -16.99 -5.36 32.61
C GLU A 22 -17.88 -4.14 32.37
N GLY A 23 -18.10 -3.90 31.08
CA GLY A 23 -19.06 -2.94 30.59
C GLY A 23 -20.32 -3.64 30.10
N LYS A 24 -21.32 -2.83 29.79
CA LYS A 24 -22.56 -3.30 29.15
C LYS A 24 -22.86 -2.47 27.92
N VAL A 25 -23.28 -3.14 26.86
CA VAL A 25 -23.86 -2.50 25.69
C VAL A 25 -25.08 -1.71 26.15
N ARG A 26 -25.11 -0.42 25.81
CA ARG A 26 -26.26 0.46 26.09
C ARG A 26 -27.22 0.50 24.93
N LYS A 27 -26.70 0.70 23.72
CA LYS A 27 -27.44 0.72 22.46
C LYS A 27 -26.48 0.54 21.29
N VAL A 28 -27.05 0.20 20.14
CA VAL A 28 -26.37 0.11 18.84
C VAL A 28 -26.94 1.20 17.94
N ILE A 29 -26.08 1.99 17.29
CA ILE A 29 -26.47 3.03 16.32
C ILE A 29 -25.65 2.82 15.06
N GLY A 30 -26.33 2.42 13.97
CA GLY A 30 -25.68 2.11 12.71
C GLY A 30 -24.59 1.05 12.92
N LEU A 31 -23.33 1.43 12.66
CA LEU A 31 -22.15 0.57 12.80
C LEU A 31 -21.44 0.69 14.16
N THR A 32 -21.97 1.49 15.08
CA THR A 32 -21.33 1.77 16.37
C THR A 32 -22.11 1.21 17.55
N ILE A 33 -21.38 0.82 18.59
CA ILE A 33 -21.93 0.30 19.85
C ILE A 33 -21.57 1.28 20.97
N GLU A 34 -22.57 1.83 21.66
CA GLU A 34 -22.34 2.61 22.88
C GLU A 34 -22.22 1.67 24.08
N VAL A 35 -21.12 1.78 24.82
CA VAL A 35 -20.83 0.96 26.00
C VAL A 35 -20.71 1.84 27.23
N LYS A 36 -21.28 1.37 28.34
CA LYS A 36 -21.19 1.99 29.67
C LYS A 36 -20.44 1.09 30.64
N GLY A 37 -19.80 1.69 31.65
CA GLY A 37 -19.20 0.96 32.77
C GLY A 37 -17.76 0.50 32.58
N ILE A 38 -17.10 0.91 31.49
CA ILE A 38 -15.67 0.65 31.24
C ILE A 38 -14.90 1.95 31.03
N LYS A 39 -13.61 1.91 31.35
CA LYS A 39 -12.63 2.91 30.95
C LYS A 39 -11.67 2.24 29.97
N ALA A 40 -11.61 2.75 28.75
CA ALA A 40 -10.79 2.22 27.67
C ALA A 40 -10.16 3.38 26.88
N PHE A 41 -9.11 3.14 26.11
CA PHE A 41 -8.45 4.14 25.25
C PHE A 41 -8.80 3.95 23.77
N VAL A 42 -8.70 5.00 22.95
CA VAL A 42 -8.92 4.90 21.49
C VAL A 42 -7.89 3.95 20.89
N GLY A 43 -8.34 2.98 20.10
CA GLY A 43 -7.51 1.91 19.55
C GLY A 43 -7.42 0.65 20.41
N GLU A 44 -8.00 0.67 21.61
CA GLU A 44 -8.05 -0.52 22.46
C GLU A 44 -9.00 -1.57 21.89
N ARG A 45 -8.55 -2.84 21.87
CA ARG A 45 -9.38 -3.98 21.51
C ARG A 45 -10.33 -4.29 22.66
N CYS A 46 -11.60 -4.49 22.34
CA CYS A 46 -12.66 -4.89 23.27
C CYS A 46 -13.37 -6.14 22.76
N LEU A 47 -13.74 -7.05 23.66
CA LEU A 47 -14.55 -8.23 23.35
C LEU A 47 -16.00 -7.96 23.75
N VAL A 48 -16.93 -8.08 22.80
CA VAL A 48 -18.37 -8.02 23.07
C VAL A 48 -18.93 -9.44 22.99
N TYR A 49 -19.66 -9.86 24.03
CA TYR A 49 -20.33 -11.15 24.05
C TYR A 49 -21.78 -10.96 23.65
N ASN A 50 -22.17 -11.58 22.53
CA ASN A 50 -23.53 -11.52 22.03
C ASN A 50 -24.49 -12.39 22.88
N GLU A 51 -25.78 -12.39 22.58
CA GLU A 51 -26.79 -13.19 23.30
C GLU A 51 -26.49 -14.70 23.33
N ALA A 52 -25.79 -15.22 22.32
CA ALA A 52 -25.38 -16.62 22.26
C ALA A 52 -24.05 -16.92 23.00
N GLY A 53 -23.47 -15.92 23.67
CA GLY A 53 -22.16 -16.02 24.33
C GLY A 53 -20.97 -16.05 23.37
N LYS A 54 -21.18 -15.77 22.07
CA LYS A 54 -20.10 -15.70 21.08
C LYS A 54 -19.35 -14.37 21.21
N GLU A 55 -18.03 -14.45 21.12
CA GLU A 55 -17.14 -13.30 21.12
C GLU A 55 -17.19 -12.56 19.78
N ILE A 56 -17.32 -11.24 19.86
CA ILE A 56 -17.24 -10.32 18.74
C ILE A 56 -16.14 -9.32 19.07
N ASP A 57 -15.08 -9.36 18.27
CA ASP A 57 -13.98 -8.41 18.35
C ASP A 57 -14.45 -7.01 17.95
N CYS A 58 -14.11 -6.04 18.78
CA CYS A 58 -14.41 -4.62 18.58
C CYS A 58 -13.18 -3.78 18.89
N GLU A 59 -13.18 -2.54 18.42
CA GLU A 59 -12.19 -1.54 18.77
C GLU A 59 -12.86 -0.26 19.26
N VAL A 60 -12.24 0.39 20.23
CA VAL A 60 -12.65 1.72 20.68
C VAL A 60 -12.29 2.76 19.62
N VAL A 61 -13.32 3.37 19.02
CA VAL A 61 -13.16 4.41 17.99
C VAL A 61 -13.38 5.83 18.53
N GLY A 62 -13.84 5.96 19.78
CA GLY A 62 -14.00 7.25 20.42
C GLY A 62 -14.87 7.19 21.67
N PHE A 63 -15.26 8.38 22.14
CA PHE A 63 -16.10 8.57 23.32
C PHE A 63 -17.16 9.61 23.02
N ARG A 64 -18.35 9.44 23.62
CA ARG A 64 -19.42 10.44 23.54
C ARG A 64 -20.10 10.54 24.88
N ASN A 65 -20.11 11.73 25.46
CA ASN A 65 -20.53 11.95 26.85
C ASN A 65 -19.71 11.05 27.80
N ASN A 66 -20.37 10.15 28.53
CA ASN A 66 -19.74 9.18 29.44
C ASN A 66 -19.72 7.74 28.89
N TYR A 67 -19.81 7.59 27.56
CA TYR A 67 -19.87 6.28 26.91
C TYR A 67 -18.68 6.06 25.99
N VAL A 68 -18.18 4.84 26.00
CA VAL A 68 -17.19 4.34 25.04
C VAL A 68 -17.92 3.95 23.76
N ILE A 69 -17.39 4.38 22.62
CA ILE A 69 -17.91 4.02 21.30
C ILE A 69 -17.03 2.93 20.73
N LEU A 70 -17.62 1.76 20.52
CA LEU A 70 -16.97 0.64 19.86
C LEU A 70 -17.45 0.53 18.41
N MET A 71 -16.56 0.03 17.56
CA MET A 71 -16.89 -0.44 16.22
C MET A 71 -16.45 -1.90 16.08
N PRO A 72 -17.30 -2.79 15.56
CA PRO A 72 -16.98 -4.20 15.39
C PRO A 72 -15.92 -4.41 14.30
N LEU A 73 -15.11 -5.44 14.50
CA LEU A 73 -14.14 -6.00 13.55
C LEU A 73 -14.74 -7.21 12.79
N GLY A 74 -16.07 -7.36 12.83
CA GLY A 74 -16.83 -8.42 12.19
C GLY A 74 -18.32 -8.07 12.11
N GLU A 75 -19.17 -9.07 11.88
CA GLU A 75 -20.62 -8.88 11.78
C GLU A 75 -21.27 -8.65 13.15
N LEU A 76 -22.22 -7.70 13.20
CA LEU A 76 -23.02 -7.39 14.40
C LEU A 76 -24.21 -8.34 14.54
N ILE A 77 -23.97 -9.62 14.78
CA ILE A 77 -25.05 -10.61 14.96
C ILE A 77 -25.29 -10.87 16.45
N GLY A 78 -26.54 -10.64 16.89
CA GLY A 78 -26.99 -10.98 18.24
C GLY A 78 -26.53 -10.02 19.33
N ILE A 79 -26.12 -8.79 18.98
CA ILE A 79 -25.79 -7.75 19.97
C ILE A 79 -27.04 -7.01 20.39
N SER A 80 -27.31 -6.98 21.69
CA SER A 80 -28.47 -6.29 22.28
C SER A 80 -28.04 -5.41 23.48
N PRO A 81 -28.88 -4.44 23.90
CA PRO A 81 -28.66 -3.73 25.17
C PRO A 81 -28.52 -4.69 26.35
N GLY A 82 -27.43 -4.57 27.09
CA GLY A 82 -27.10 -5.44 28.22
C GLY A 82 -25.98 -6.44 27.94
N CYS A 83 -25.65 -6.72 26.67
CA CYS A 83 -24.53 -7.57 26.28
C CYS A 83 -23.22 -7.16 26.99
N LYS A 84 -22.45 -8.15 27.41
CA LYS A 84 -21.22 -7.96 28.18
C LYS A 84 -20.10 -7.44 27.27
N VAL A 85 -19.30 -6.50 27.79
CA VAL A 85 -18.14 -5.93 27.10
C VAL A 85 -16.91 -6.02 27.98
N ILE A 86 -15.79 -6.47 27.41
CA ILE A 86 -14.52 -6.66 28.11
C ILE A 86 -13.41 -5.84 27.42
N PRO A 87 -12.82 -4.84 28.07
CA PRO A 87 -11.59 -4.21 27.59
C PRO A 87 -10.42 -5.20 27.68
N THR A 88 -9.59 -5.28 26.64
CA THR A 88 -8.40 -6.16 26.67
C THR A 88 -7.15 -5.45 27.19
N GLU A 89 -7.24 -4.14 27.46
CA GLU A 89 -6.14 -3.25 27.87
C GLU A 89 -4.98 -3.18 26.86
N LYS A 90 -5.20 -3.71 25.65
CA LYS A 90 -4.19 -3.80 24.60
C LYS A 90 -4.74 -3.29 23.28
N PRO A 91 -3.90 -2.63 22.45
CA PRO A 91 -4.24 -2.39 21.06
C PRO A 91 -4.21 -3.71 20.26
N LEU A 92 -4.64 -3.63 19.00
CA LEU A 92 -4.45 -4.73 18.05
C LEU A 92 -2.96 -4.89 17.69
N ASN A 93 -2.50 -6.14 17.70
CA ASN A 93 -1.17 -6.57 17.26
C ASN A 93 -1.30 -7.65 16.18
N VAL A 94 -0.30 -7.73 15.29
CA VAL A 94 -0.12 -8.84 14.35
C VAL A 94 1.04 -9.70 14.82
N LYS A 95 0.93 -11.02 14.68
CA LYS A 95 2.05 -11.94 14.94
C LYS A 95 2.94 -12.02 13.71
N CYS A 96 4.18 -11.55 13.84
CA CYS A 96 5.14 -11.54 12.75
C CYS A 96 6.21 -12.63 12.91
N SER A 97 6.45 -13.37 11.84
CA SER A 97 7.55 -14.32 11.71
C SER A 97 7.90 -14.52 10.23
N PHE A 98 9.03 -15.18 9.96
CA PHE A 98 9.36 -15.59 8.59
C PHE A 98 8.40 -16.65 8.03
N ASP A 99 7.63 -17.33 8.88
CA ASP A 99 6.61 -18.30 8.46
C ASP A 99 5.41 -17.63 7.78
N LEU A 100 5.33 -16.29 7.76
CA LEU A 100 4.32 -15.56 7.00
C LEU A 100 4.57 -15.59 5.48
N LEU A 101 5.81 -15.85 5.05
CA LEU A 101 6.15 -15.88 3.62
C LEU A 101 5.37 -16.97 2.90
N GLY A 102 4.78 -16.64 1.75
CA GLY A 102 3.91 -17.53 1.01
C GLY A 102 2.46 -17.59 1.52
N LYS A 103 2.11 -16.81 2.55
CA LYS A 103 0.76 -16.84 3.14
C LYS A 103 -0.10 -15.66 2.72
N ILE A 104 -1.41 -15.91 2.70
CA ILE A 104 -2.46 -14.92 2.52
C ILE A 104 -3.16 -14.73 3.86
N LEU A 105 -3.19 -13.50 4.35
CA LEU A 105 -3.74 -13.11 5.64
C LEU A 105 -5.00 -12.26 5.46
N ASP A 106 -5.88 -12.27 6.45
CA ASP A 106 -6.97 -11.31 6.58
C ASP A 106 -6.46 -9.94 7.07
N GLY A 107 -7.35 -8.95 7.17
CA GLY A 107 -7.00 -7.60 7.62
C GLY A 107 -6.49 -7.49 9.07
N LEU A 108 -6.63 -8.54 9.89
CA LEU A 108 -6.14 -8.62 11.26
C LEU A 108 -4.83 -9.44 11.37
N GLY A 109 -4.37 -10.03 10.26
CA GLY A 109 -3.13 -10.81 10.20
C GLY A 109 -3.32 -12.31 10.45
N ASN A 110 -4.55 -12.83 10.43
CA ASN A 110 -4.81 -14.26 10.54
C ASN A 110 -4.74 -14.93 9.15
N PRO A 111 -4.11 -16.11 9.00
CA PRO A 111 -4.12 -16.83 7.72
C PRO A 111 -5.53 -17.20 7.24
N LEU A 112 -5.80 -16.99 5.95
CA LEU A 112 -7.08 -17.38 5.34
C LEU A 112 -7.24 -18.91 5.19
N THR A 113 -6.15 -19.68 5.27
CA THR A 113 -6.14 -21.14 5.14
C THR A 113 -6.51 -21.89 6.44
N ASN A 114 -6.99 -21.19 7.47
CA ASN A 114 -7.25 -21.72 8.82
C ASN A 114 -6.01 -22.30 9.53
N GLU A 115 -4.81 -22.02 9.03
CA GLU A 115 -3.57 -22.36 9.71
C GLU A 115 -3.37 -21.47 10.94
N VAL A 116 -2.99 -22.08 12.07
CA VAL A 116 -2.70 -21.33 13.30
C VAL A 116 -1.25 -20.89 13.30
N LEU A 117 -1.02 -19.58 13.47
CA LEU A 117 0.30 -19.02 13.73
C LEU A 117 0.60 -19.10 15.23
N ASP A 118 1.15 -20.24 15.64
CA ASP A 118 1.49 -20.50 17.06
C ASP A 118 2.75 -19.73 17.52
N LYS A 119 3.60 -19.32 16.57
CA LYS A 119 4.88 -18.64 16.82
C LYS A 119 4.89 -17.26 16.16
N GLY A 120 5.62 -16.32 16.74
CA GLY A 120 5.80 -14.98 16.19
C GLY A 120 6.00 -13.93 17.27
N GLU A 121 6.56 -12.81 16.86
CA GLU A 121 6.70 -11.61 17.67
C GLU A 121 5.43 -10.76 17.51
N GLU A 122 4.82 -10.30 18.60
CA GLU A 122 3.70 -9.36 18.50
C GLU A 122 4.21 -7.99 18.03
N TYR A 123 3.74 -7.55 16.87
CA TYR A 123 4.04 -6.23 16.31
C TYR A 123 2.79 -5.34 16.34
N PRO A 124 2.87 -4.12 16.89
CA PRO A 124 1.75 -3.19 16.90
C PRO A 124 1.30 -2.79 15.49
N LEU A 125 -0.01 -2.76 15.27
CA LEU A 125 -0.57 -2.28 13.99
C LEU A 125 -0.32 -0.77 13.81
N ASP A 126 -0.33 -0.01 14.91
CA ASP A 126 -0.03 1.42 14.92
C ASP A 126 1.35 1.63 15.55
N ASN A 127 2.33 1.98 14.71
CA ASN A 127 3.72 2.17 15.11
C ASN A 127 4.20 3.55 14.68
N GLN A 128 5.20 4.08 15.38
CA GLN A 128 5.80 5.35 15.01
C GLN A 128 6.71 5.19 13.79
N PRO A 129 6.70 6.17 12.87
CA PRO A 129 7.64 6.15 11.75
C PRO A 129 9.09 6.23 12.23
N PRO A 130 10.07 5.71 11.46
CA PRO A 130 11.48 5.83 11.83
C PRO A 130 11.89 7.28 12.03
N ASP A 131 12.70 7.55 13.05
CA ASP A 131 13.24 8.89 13.37
C ASP A 131 13.88 9.53 12.11
N PRO A 132 13.32 10.65 11.60
CA PRO A 132 13.81 11.28 10.38
C PRO A 132 15.31 11.63 10.41
N LEU A 133 15.88 11.93 11.58
CA LEU A 133 17.29 12.29 11.73
C LEU A 133 18.22 11.06 11.69
N LYS A 134 17.67 9.87 11.95
CA LYS A 134 18.40 8.58 11.89
C LYS A 134 18.21 7.85 10.57
N ARG A 135 17.28 8.29 9.72
CA ARG A 135 17.05 7.70 8.40
C ARG A 135 18.29 7.86 7.53
N LYS A 136 18.75 6.75 6.97
CA LYS A 136 19.81 6.78 5.95
C LYS A 136 19.28 7.49 4.71
N ARG A 137 20.09 8.37 4.12
CA ARG A 137 19.76 8.92 2.80
C ARG A 137 19.67 7.80 1.78
N ILE A 138 18.70 7.91 0.88
CA ILE A 138 18.54 6.98 -0.24
C ILE A 138 19.66 7.28 -1.24
N LYS A 139 20.50 6.28 -1.51
CA LYS A 139 21.64 6.36 -2.42
C LYS A 139 21.63 5.23 -3.46
N ASP A 140 21.13 4.08 -3.04
CA ASP A 140 21.11 2.88 -3.85
C ASP A 140 19.83 2.81 -4.69
N ILE A 141 19.97 2.35 -5.93
CA ILE A 141 18.85 2.08 -6.83
C ILE A 141 18.19 0.77 -6.43
N ILE A 142 16.86 0.71 -6.54
CA ILE A 142 16.11 -0.55 -6.50
C ILE A 142 15.55 -0.86 -7.88
N PRO A 143 16.20 -1.76 -8.65
CA PRO A 143 15.66 -2.23 -9.92
C PRO A 143 14.28 -2.84 -9.74
N THR A 144 13.33 -2.39 -10.55
CA THR A 144 11.94 -2.86 -10.55
C THR A 144 11.70 -3.97 -11.56
N GLY A 145 12.58 -4.10 -12.57
CA GLY A 145 12.42 -5.04 -13.67
C GLY A 145 11.47 -4.53 -14.76
N VAL A 146 10.96 -3.30 -14.64
CA VAL A 146 10.10 -2.65 -15.62
C VAL A 146 10.88 -1.53 -16.31
N ARG A 147 11.19 -1.68 -17.60
CA ARG A 147 12.06 -0.77 -18.37
C ARG A 147 11.65 0.70 -18.32
N ALA A 148 10.35 0.96 -18.42
CA ALA A 148 9.83 2.33 -18.35
C ALA A 148 10.12 2.97 -16.99
N ILE A 149 10.00 2.20 -15.90
CA ILE A 149 10.31 2.66 -14.53
C ILE A 149 11.81 2.78 -14.37
N ASP A 150 12.57 1.72 -14.61
CA ASP A 150 14.02 1.70 -14.39
C ASP A 150 14.76 2.72 -15.27
N GLY A 151 14.30 2.93 -16.50
CA GLY A 151 14.87 3.86 -17.46
C GLY A 151 14.50 5.33 -17.25
N PHE A 152 13.23 5.64 -16.98
CA PHE A 152 12.74 7.04 -16.96
C PHE A 152 12.26 7.53 -15.58
N ILE A 153 12.04 6.63 -14.62
CA ILE A 153 11.43 6.91 -13.32
C ILE A 153 12.20 6.12 -12.24
N THR A 154 13.53 6.09 -12.35
CA THR A 154 14.39 5.20 -11.55
C THR A 154 14.11 5.34 -10.06
N CYS A 155 13.84 4.21 -9.41
CA CYS A 155 13.44 4.15 -8.01
C CYS A 155 14.66 3.85 -7.12
N GLY A 156 14.68 4.44 -5.92
CA GLY A 156 15.71 4.20 -4.90
C GLY A 156 15.24 3.26 -3.79
N GLU A 157 16.20 2.60 -3.14
CA GLU A 157 15.93 1.73 -1.99
C GLU A 157 15.39 2.53 -0.80
N GLY A 158 14.16 2.22 -0.36
CA GLY A 158 13.43 2.97 0.66
C GLY A 158 12.62 4.15 0.11
N GLN A 159 12.50 4.30 -1.21
CA GLN A 159 11.67 5.34 -1.81
C GLN A 159 10.18 4.99 -1.72
N ARG A 160 9.33 6.03 -1.62
CA ARG A 160 7.88 5.89 -1.60
C ARG A 160 7.30 6.48 -2.87
N ILE A 161 6.69 5.65 -3.69
CA ILE A 161 6.19 5.98 -5.03
C ILE A 161 4.67 5.79 -5.06
N GLY A 162 3.95 6.76 -5.61
CA GLY A 162 2.54 6.61 -5.90
C GLY A 162 2.31 5.96 -7.26
N VAL A 163 1.32 5.08 -7.41
CA VAL A 163 0.90 4.51 -8.69
C VAL A 163 -0.53 4.99 -8.97
N PHE A 164 -0.66 5.99 -9.82
CA PHE A 164 -1.92 6.64 -10.14
C PHE A 164 -2.50 6.01 -11.38
N ALA A 165 -3.65 5.36 -11.23
CA ALA A 165 -4.24 4.58 -12.30
C ALA A 165 -5.76 4.62 -12.27
N GLY A 166 -6.37 4.70 -13.45
CA GLY A 166 -7.79 4.40 -13.62
C GLY A 166 -8.07 2.89 -13.60
N SER A 167 -9.34 2.51 -13.64
CA SER A 167 -9.71 1.10 -13.85
C SER A 167 -9.32 0.62 -15.25
N GLY A 168 -8.84 -0.62 -15.35
CA GLY A 168 -8.60 -1.32 -16.62
C GLY A 168 -7.33 -0.90 -17.39
N VAL A 169 -6.45 -0.07 -16.83
CA VAL A 169 -5.22 0.39 -17.51
C VAL A 169 -3.98 -0.49 -17.26
N GLY A 170 -4.13 -1.64 -16.59
CA GLY A 170 -3.03 -2.56 -16.28
C GLY A 170 -2.32 -2.33 -14.95
N LYS A 171 -3.00 -1.72 -13.96
CA LYS A 171 -2.48 -1.51 -12.58
C LYS A 171 -1.96 -2.80 -11.94
N SER A 172 -2.83 -3.78 -11.77
CA SER A 172 -2.52 -5.04 -11.08
C SER A 172 -1.40 -5.81 -11.77
N THR A 173 -1.43 -5.88 -13.10
CA THR A 173 -0.36 -6.50 -13.89
C THR A 173 0.99 -5.81 -13.71
N THR A 174 1.01 -4.47 -13.70
CA THR A 174 2.26 -3.70 -13.48
C THR A 174 2.81 -3.95 -12.07
N LEU A 175 1.95 -4.01 -11.05
CA LEU A 175 2.36 -4.37 -9.69
C LEU A 175 2.89 -5.81 -9.60
N GLY A 176 2.24 -6.74 -10.30
CA GLY A 176 2.70 -8.13 -10.41
C GLY A 176 4.10 -8.22 -11.03
N MET A 177 4.36 -7.49 -12.12
CA MET A 177 5.69 -7.40 -12.74
C MET A 177 6.76 -6.93 -11.73
N ILE A 178 6.47 -5.85 -11.00
CA ILE A 178 7.39 -5.33 -9.97
C ILE A 178 7.58 -6.36 -8.85
N ALA A 179 6.52 -7.02 -8.37
CA ALA A 179 6.60 -7.97 -7.26
C ALA A 179 7.46 -9.20 -7.62
N ARG A 180 7.38 -9.67 -8.86
CA ARG A 180 8.19 -10.78 -9.36
C ARG A 180 9.66 -10.37 -9.54
N GLU A 181 9.91 -9.27 -10.25
CA GLU A 181 11.23 -8.96 -10.79
C GLU A 181 12.07 -8.00 -9.92
N ALA A 182 11.45 -7.23 -9.03
CA ALA A 182 12.19 -6.28 -8.19
C ALA A 182 13.24 -6.97 -7.32
N LYS A 183 14.42 -6.34 -7.21
CA LYS A 183 15.57 -6.84 -6.45
C LYS A 183 15.42 -6.54 -4.95
N ALA A 184 14.41 -7.13 -4.34
CA ALA A 184 14.12 -7.07 -2.91
C ALA A 184 14.12 -8.48 -2.29
N ASP A 185 14.33 -8.54 -0.98
CA ASP A 185 14.33 -9.81 -0.24
C ASP A 185 12.92 -10.37 -0.08
N ILE A 186 11.96 -9.47 0.19
CA ILE A 186 10.59 -9.82 0.59
C ILE A 186 9.60 -8.82 -0.01
N ASN A 187 8.43 -9.31 -0.41
CA ASN A 187 7.28 -8.48 -0.75
C ASN A 187 6.22 -8.54 0.35
N VAL A 188 5.57 -7.43 0.63
CA VAL A 188 4.34 -7.38 1.41
C VAL A 188 3.30 -6.63 0.57
N ILE A 189 2.18 -7.29 0.26
CA ILE A 189 1.15 -6.75 -0.63
C ILE A 189 -0.15 -6.62 0.13
N ALA A 190 -0.67 -5.40 0.25
CA ALA A 190 -1.96 -5.10 0.84
C ALA A 190 -3.02 -4.92 -0.25
N LEU A 191 -4.04 -5.77 -0.27
CA LEU A 191 -5.19 -5.68 -1.17
C LEU A 191 -6.42 -5.25 -0.37
N ILE A 192 -6.70 -3.94 -0.40
CA ILE A 192 -7.65 -3.24 0.45
C ILE A 192 -8.83 -2.76 -0.39
N GLY A 193 -10.03 -3.26 -0.06
CA GLY A 193 -11.29 -2.86 -0.69
C GLY A 193 -11.47 -3.33 -2.14
N GLU A 194 -10.57 -4.18 -2.64
CA GLU A 194 -10.71 -4.83 -3.95
C GLU A 194 -11.75 -5.98 -3.87
N ARG A 195 -12.26 -6.41 -5.03
CA ARG A 195 -13.21 -7.53 -5.06
C ARG A 195 -12.47 -8.85 -4.86
N GLY A 196 -13.11 -9.82 -4.20
CA GLY A 196 -12.48 -11.13 -3.93
C GLY A 196 -11.99 -11.88 -5.18
N ARG A 197 -12.69 -11.76 -6.32
CA ARG A 197 -12.24 -12.33 -7.60
C ARG A 197 -10.96 -11.68 -8.13
N GLU A 198 -10.82 -10.36 -7.95
CA GLU A 198 -9.67 -9.57 -8.43
C GLU A 198 -8.45 -9.88 -7.56
N VAL A 199 -8.65 -10.14 -6.27
CA VAL A 199 -7.62 -10.64 -5.35
C VAL A 199 -7.08 -12.00 -5.78
N LEU A 200 -7.97 -12.96 -6.07
CA LEU A 200 -7.55 -14.30 -6.49
C LEU A 200 -6.81 -14.25 -7.83
N GLU A 201 -7.34 -13.50 -8.79
CA GLU A 201 -6.70 -13.32 -10.09
C GLU A 201 -5.30 -12.70 -9.97
N PHE A 202 -5.12 -11.70 -9.11
CA PHE A 202 -3.81 -11.12 -8.86
C PHE A 202 -2.83 -12.17 -8.29
N ILE A 203 -3.26 -12.99 -7.34
CA ILE A 203 -2.38 -13.98 -6.70
C ILE A 203 -2.01 -15.10 -7.70
N GLU A 204 -2.99 -15.64 -8.41
CA GLU A 204 -2.79 -16.80 -9.30
C GLU A 204 -2.11 -16.42 -10.63
N LYS A 205 -2.49 -15.30 -11.24
CA LYS A 205 -2.00 -14.90 -12.56
C LYS A 205 -0.90 -13.85 -12.51
N ASP A 206 -1.12 -12.76 -11.78
CA ASP A 206 -0.17 -11.64 -11.76
C ASP A 206 1.00 -11.87 -10.80
N LEU A 207 0.85 -12.62 -9.70
CA LEU A 207 1.97 -12.89 -8.79
C LEU A 207 2.60 -14.25 -9.11
N GLY A 208 1.76 -15.28 -9.28
CA GLY A 208 2.16 -16.65 -9.54
C GLY A 208 2.86 -17.31 -8.34
N GLU A 209 3.11 -18.61 -8.44
CA GLU A 209 3.67 -19.40 -7.35
C GLU A 209 5.06 -18.91 -6.91
N GLU A 210 5.94 -18.60 -7.86
CA GLU A 210 7.30 -18.13 -7.56
C GLU A 210 7.30 -16.75 -6.90
N GLY A 211 6.43 -15.83 -7.34
CA GLY A 211 6.27 -14.53 -6.70
C GLY A 211 5.73 -14.69 -5.28
N MET A 212 4.78 -15.61 -5.08
CA MET A 212 4.15 -15.84 -3.78
C MET A 212 5.14 -16.34 -2.72
N LYS A 213 6.12 -17.19 -3.07
CA LYS A 213 7.11 -17.75 -2.11
C LYS A 213 7.83 -16.72 -1.24
N LYS A 214 8.10 -15.52 -1.77
CA LYS A 214 8.75 -14.42 -1.05
C LYS A 214 7.77 -13.30 -0.64
N THR A 215 6.48 -13.54 -0.77
CA THR A 215 5.43 -12.53 -0.58
C THR A 215 4.53 -12.88 0.60
N VAL A 216 4.17 -11.87 1.39
CA VAL A 216 3.04 -11.93 2.31
C VAL A 216 1.92 -11.09 1.72
N VAL A 217 0.73 -11.68 1.53
CA VAL A 217 -0.44 -10.95 1.04
C VAL A 217 -1.40 -10.70 2.18
N VAL A 218 -1.83 -9.46 2.38
CA VAL A 218 -2.85 -9.07 3.36
C VAL A 218 -4.09 -8.58 2.62
N CYS A 219 -5.20 -9.28 2.79
CA CYS A 219 -6.44 -9.03 2.05
C CYS A 219 -7.54 -8.55 2.99
N ALA A 220 -8.11 -7.40 2.67
CA ALA A 220 -9.33 -6.88 3.28
C ALA A 220 -10.30 -6.45 2.17
N THR A 221 -11.06 -7.41 1.65
CA THR A 221 -11.96 -7.25 0.50
C THR A 221 -13.09 -6.25 0.74
N SER A 222 -13.75 -5.80 -0.33
CA SER A 222 -14.81 -4.78 -0.27
C SER A 222 -16.01 -5.14 0.61
N ASP A 223 -16.29 -6.43 0.81
CA ASP A 223 -17.36 -6.93 1.69
C ASP A 223 -17.01 -6.82 3.19
N LYS A 224 -15.73 -6.59 3.53
CA LYS A 224 -15.31 -6.47 4.93
C LYS A 224 -15.69 -5.12 5.53
N PRO A 225 -15.93 -5.05 6.85
CA PRO A 225 -16.18 -3.79 7.54
C PRO A 225 -15.09 -2.74 7.27
N ALA A 226 -15.46 -1.46 7.26
CA ALA A 226 -14.53 -0.36 7.02
C ALA A 226 -13.30 -0.40 7.92
N LEU A 227 -13.51 -0.71 9.20
CA LEU A 227 -12.43 -0.83 10.16
C LEU A 227 -11.43 -1.93 9.81
N ILE A 228 -11.90 -3.09 9.33
CA ILE A 228 -11.02 -4.18 8.85
C ILE A 228 -10.19 -3.75 7.63
N ARG A 229 -10.77 -2.96 6.72
CA ARG A 229 -10.03 -2.43 5.57
C ARG A 229 -8.92 -1.46 5.99
N ILE A 230 -9.18 -0.61 6.99
CA ILE A 230 -8.16 0.25 7.60
C ILE A 230 -7.07 -0.59 8.27
N LYS A 231 -7.47 -1.61 9.04
CA LYS A 231 -6.51 -2.50 9.71
C LYS A 231 -5.68 -3.31 8.74
N GLY A 232 -6.23 -3.79 7.62
CA GLY A 232 -5.45 -4.50 6.60
C GLY A 232 -4.25 -3.69 6.10
N ALA A 233 -4.42 -2.39 5.88
CA ALA A 233 -3.32 -1.50 5.47
C ALA A 233 -2.26 -1.35 6.58
N LEU A 234 -2.69 -1.21 7.84
CA LEU A 234 -1.81 -1.08 9.00
C LEU A 234 -1.07 -2.39 9.32
N THR A 235 -1.76 -3.53 9.22
CA THR A 235 -1.23 -4.89 9.38
C THR A 235 -0.15 -5.16 8.35
N ALA A 236 -0.40 -4.87 7.07
CA ALA A 236 0.61 -5.01 6.02
C ALA A 236 1.83 -4.13 6.27
N THR A 237 1.61 -2.88 6.71
CA THR A 237 2.71 -1.97 7.05
C THR A 237 3.53 -2.48 8.24
N ALA A 238 2.87 -2.99 9.29
CA ALA A 238 3.54 -3.58 10.46
C ALA A 238 4.35 -4.84 10.11
N ILE A 239 3.86 -5.69 9.20
CA ILE A 239 4.60 -6.84 8.69
C ILE A 239 5.84 -6.39 7.90
N ALA A 240 5.71 -5.35 7.06
CA ALA A 240 6.84 -4.78 6.34
C ALA A 240 7.90 -4.17 7.29
N GLU A 241 7.46 -3.48 8.35
CA GLU A 241 8.32 -2.97 9.42
C GLU A 241 9.08 -4.08 10.12
N TYR A 242 8.41 -5.18 10.48
CA TYR A 242 9.06 -6.34 11.08
C TYR A 242 10.22 -6.84 10.21
N PHE A 243 10.00 -7.07 8.92
CA PHE A 243 11.06 -7.56 8.03
C PHE A 243 12.19 -6.53 7.83
N ARG A 244 11.85 -5.24 7.71
CA ARG A 244 12.83 -4.15 7.69
C ARG A 244 13.71 -4.16 8.94
N ASP A 245 13.12 -4.36 10.11
CA ASP A 245 13.81 -4.33 11.40
C ASP A 245 14.67 -5.60 11.60
N LYS A 246 14.35 -6.70 10.90
CA LYS A 246 15.25 -7.87 10.70
C LYS A 246 16.32 -7.64 9.62
N GLY A 247 16.45 -6.43 9.09
CA GLY A 247 17.48 -6.02 8.15
C GLY A 247 17.22 -6.39 6.68
N LYS A 248 15.95 -6.61 6.33
CA LYS A 248 15.56 -6.97 4.95
C LYS A 248 15.24 -5.74 4.11
N LYS A 249 15.42 -5.89 2.79
CA LYS A 249 14.91 -4.98 1.76
C LYS A 249 13.50 -5.43 1.39
N VAL A 250 12.51 -4.62 1.76
CA VAL A 250 11.10 -4.96 1.60
C VAL A 250 10.47 -4.10 0.51
N ILE A 251 9.72 -4.72 -0.39
CA ILE A 251 8.79 -4.02 -1.27
C ILE A 251 7.40 -4.08 -0.64
N LEU A 252 6.86 -2.93 -0.27
CA LEU A 252 5.48 -2.79 0.21
C LEU A 252 4.61 -2.30 -0.94
N MET A 253 3.60 -3.07 -1.35
CA MET A 253 2.59 -2.62 -2.30
C MET A 253 1.27 -2.43 -1.56
N MET A 254 0.63 -1.28 -1.73
CA MET A 254 -0.65 -1.00 -1.09
C MET A 254 -1.68 -0.63 -2.14
N ASP A 255 -2.61 -1.55 -2.38
CA ASP A 255 -3.65 -1.43 -3.37
C ASP A 255 -5.05 -1.47 -2.73
N SER A 256 -5.71 -0.35 -2.42
CA SER A 256 -5.28 1.03 -2.70
C SER A 256 -5.40 1.96 -1.51
N VAL A 257 -4.61 3.04 -1.56
CA VAL A 257 -4.72 4.16 -0.62
C VAL A 257 -6.07 4.85 -0.74
N THR A 258 -6.65 4.92 -1.93
CA THR A 258 -8.00 5.45 -2.13
C THR A 258 -9.02 4.64 -1.33
N ARG A 259 -8.95 3.30 -1.37
CA ARG A 259 -9.85 2.43 -0.60
C ARG A 259 -9.65 2.55 0.91
N PHE A 260 -8.40 2.71 1.35
CA PHE A 260 -8.08 3.03 2.74
C PHE A 260 -8.70 4.36 3.19
N ALA A 261 -8.54 5.43 2.41
CA ALA A 261 -9.11 6.74 2.68
C ALA A 261 -10.65 6.72 2.71
N MET A 262 -11.28 6.01 1.78
CA MET A 262 -12.73 5.82 1.76
C MET A 262 -13.23 5.07 3.01
N ALA A 263 -12.49 4.06 3.47
CA ALA A 263 -12.82 3.34 4.69
C ALA A 263 -12.68 4.25 5.94
N GLN A 264 -11.62 5.04 6.03
CA GLN A 264 -11.45 6.02 7.11
C GLN A 264 -12.56 7.09 7.11
N ARG A 265 -12.97 7.55 5.93
CA ARG A 265 -14.13 8.46 5.77
C ARG A 265 -15.42 7.84 6.32
N GLU A 266 -15.69 6.57 6.00
CA GLU A 266 -16.87 5.84 6.49
C GLU A 266 -16.88 5.75 8.03
N VAL A 267 -15.73 5.41 8.62
CA VAL A 267 -15.57 5.37 10.10
C VAL A 267 -15.75 6.76 10.71
N GLY A 268 -15.11 7.79 10.15
CA GLY A 268 -15.22 9.18 10.61
C GLY A 268 -16.66 9.69 10.61
N LEU A 269 -17.39 9.48 9.51
CA LEU A 269 -18.80 9.86 9.41
C LEU A 269 -19.67 9.10 10.44
N ALA A 270 -19.40 7.81 10.65
CA ALA A 270 -20.15 6.99 11.62
C ALA A 270 -19.98 7.48 13.07
N ILE A 271 -18.81 8.01 13.43
CA ILE A 271 -18.56 8.58 14.76
C ILE A 271 -19.00 10.05 14.88
N GLY A 272 -19.44 10.67 13.78
CA GLY A 272 -19.99 12.03 13.72
C GLY A 272 -18.99 13.12 13.35
N GLU A 273 -17.86 12.76 12.73
CA GLU A 273 -16.92 13.72 12.17
C GLU A 273 -17.56 14.46 10.97
N PRO A 274 -17.51 15.79 10.90
CA PRO A 274 -18.10 16.52 9.77
C PRO A 274 -17.29 16.25 8.49
N PRO A 275 -17.95 16.08 7.33
CA PRO A 275 -17.26 16.03 6.05
C PRO A 275 -16.64 17.39 5.73
N ALA A 276 -15.40 17.38 5.25
CA ALA A 276 -14.67 18.56 4.81
C ALA A 276 -14.50 18.52 3.27
N GLN A 277 -13.27 18.39 2.78
CA GLN A 277 -12.94 18.49 1.36
C GLN A 277 -13.55 17.35 0.53
N LYS A 278 -14.43 17.71 -0.42
CA LYS A 278 -15.19 16.79 -1.31
C LYS A 278 -15.79 15.58 -0.56
N GLY A 279 -16.25 15.78 0.67
CA GLY A 279 -16.90 14.75 1.48
C GLY A 279 -15.98 13.87 2.31
N TYR A 280 -14.64 13.99 2.20
CA TYR A 280 -13.71 13.30 3.11
C TYR A 280 -13.66 13.99 4.47
N THR A 281 -13.51 13.20 5.53
CA THR A 281 -13.40 13.72 6.90
C THR A 281 -11.95 14.11 7.22
N PRO A 282 -11.69 15.10 8.09
CA PRO A 282 -10.34 15.52 8.48
C PRO A 282 -9.39 14.38 8.90
N SER A 283 -9.89 13.35 9.57
CA SER A 283 -9.11 12.20 10.03
C SER A 283 -8.46 11.42 8.89
N VAL A 284 -9.05 11.42 7.69
CA VAL A 284 -8.45 10.83 6.48
C VAL A 284 -7.10 11.48 6.19
N PHE A 285 -7.07 12.81 6.12
CA PHE A 285 -5.87 13.57 5.79
C PHE A 285 -4.83 13.55 6.92
N ALA A 286 -5.25 13.35 8.17
CA ALA A 286 -4.34 13.13 9.28
C ALA A 286 -3.72 11.72 9.28
N MET A 287 -4.42 10.72 8.73
CA MET A 287 -3.99 9.32 8.75
C MET A 287 -3.08 8.96 7.56
N LEU A 288 -3.28 9.59 6.40
CA LEU A 288 -2.46 9.34 5.20
C LEU A 288 -0.95 9.55 5.44
N PRO A 289 -0.48 10.69 6.00
CA PRO A 289 0.94 10.87 6.29
C PRO A 289 1.44 9.86 7.33
N LYS A 290 0.66 9.59 8.39
CA LYS A 290 1.05 8.63 9.44
C LYS A 290 1.28 7.23 8.89
N LEU A 291 0.47 6.80 7.93
CA LEU A 291 0.63 5.52 7.26
C LEU A 291 1.87 5.51 6.35
N MET A 292 2.02 6.52 5.51
CA MET A 292 3.06 6.55 4.46
C MET A 292 4.46 6.81 5.02
N GLU A 293 4.57 7.62 6.07
CA GLU A 293 5.85 7.92 6.72
C GLU A 293 6.47 6.73 7.47
N ARG A 294 5.73 5.64 7.67
CA ARG A 294 6.25 4.41 8.28
C ARG A 294 7.15 3.59 7.35
N SER A 295 6.95 3.74 6.05
CA SER A 295 7.84 3.21 5.02
C SER A 295 9.08 4.09 4.85
N GLY A 296 10.14 3.55 4.24
CA GLY A 296 11.41 4.25 4.08
C GLY A 296 12.63 3.45 4.52
N THR A 297 13.78 4.11 4.48
CA THR A 297 15.05 3.58 5.01
C THR A 297 15.06 3.57 6.54
N SER A 298 15.82 2.65 7.12
CA SER A 298 16.13 2.62 8.55
C SER A 298 17.62 2.33 8.79
N GLU A 299 18.00 2.11 10.06
CA GLU A 299 19.37 1.73 10.43
C GLU A 299 19.76 0.35 9.89
N LYS A 300 18.82 -0.60 9.80
CA LYS A 300 19.09 -2.02 9.51
C LYS A 300 18.58 -2.50 8.15
N GLY A 301 17.47 -1.96 7.65
CA GLY A 301 16.84 -2.38 6.39
C GLY A 301 16.08 -1.24 5.72
N SER A 302 15.22 -1.58 4.75
CA SER A 302 14.47 -0.58 3.98
C SER A 302 13.09 -1.10 3.57
N ILE A 303 12.12 -0.18 3.45
CA ILE A 303 10.83 -0.44 2.82
C ILE A 303 10.70 0.51 1.64
N THR A 304 10.81 -0.03 0.42
CA THR A 304 10.42 0.69 -0.80
C THR A 304 8.93 0.45 -1.02
N ALA A 305 8.14 1.52 -1.09
CA ALA A 305 6.69 1.41 -1.11
C ALA A 305 6.06 1.89 -2.43
N PHE A 306 5.12 1.13 -2.95
CA PHE A 306 4.25 1.47 -4.08
C PHE A 306 2.81 1.61 -3.58
N TYR A 307 2.35 2.85 -3.50
CA TYR A 307 1.01 3.20 -3.02
C TYR A 307 0.10 3.48 -4.21
N THR A 308 -0.87 2.61 -4.49
CA THR A 308 -1.79 2.87 -5.60
C THR A 308 -2.85 3.89 -5.19
N VAL A 309 -3.16 4.76 -6.14
CA VAL A 309 -4.22 5.76 -6.04
C VAL A 309 -5.13 5.60 -7.26
N LEU A 310 -6.40 5.35 -6.99
CA LEU A 310 -7.42 5.32 -8.03
C LEU A 310 -7.72 6.76 -8.43
N VAL A 311 -7.50 7.09 -9.70
CA VAL A 311 -7.88 8.37 -10.29
C VAL A 311 -9.04 8.14 -11.24
N ASP A 312 -10.21 8.72 -10.95
CA ASP A 312 -11.33 8.65 -11.86
C ASP A 312 -11.13 9.63 -13.02
N GLY A 313 -11.36 9.17 -14.25
CA GLY A 313 -11.21 10.01 -15.45
C GLY A 313 -9.83 10.67 -15.63
N ASP A 314 -8.76 10.14 -15.06
CA ASP A 314 -7.42 10.76 -15.03
C ASP A 314 -7.40 12.15 -14.33
N ASP A 315 -8.34 12.43 -13.41
CA ASP A 315 -8.36 13.66 -12.61
C ASP A 315 -7.42 13.59 -11.40
N PHE A 316 -6.21 14.12 -11.57
CA PHE A 316 -5.21 14.23 -10.50
C PHE A 316 -5.53 15.30 -9.44
N ASN A 317 -6.61 16.08 -9.61
CA ASN A 317 -7.03 17.12 -8.67
C ASN A 317 -8.08 16.60 -7.66
N GLU A 318 -8.30 15.29 -7.59
CA GLU A 318 -9.02 14.69 -6.46
C GLU A 318 -8.21 14.86 -5.14
N PRO A 319 -8.86 15.17 -4.00
CA PRO A 319 -8.15 15.44 -2.73
C PRO A 319 -7.17 14.34 -2.29
N ILE A 320 -7.51 13.07 -2.53
CA ILE A 320 -6.62 11.95 -2.17
C ILE A 320 -5.39 11.95 -3.08
N ALA A 321 -5.59 12.07 -4.40
CA ALA A 321 -4.50 12.13 -5.36
C ALA A 321 -3.54 13.28 -5.06
N ASP A 322 -4.07 14.48 -4.82
CA ASP A 322 -3.28 15.66 -4.50
C ASP A 322 -2.48 15.51 -3.19
N THR A 323 -3.15 15.07 -2.11
CA THR A 323 -2.52 14.87 -0.81
C THR A 323 -1.41 13.83 -0.88
N VAL A 324 -1.68 12.69 -1.52
CA VAL A 324 -0.71 11.59 -1.65
C VAL A 324 0.50 12.03 -2.48
N ARG A 325 0.28 12.77 -3.57
CA ARG A 325 1.36 13.34 -4.39
C ARG A 325 2.24 14.34 -3.60
N GLY A 326 1.67 15.05 -2.63
CA GLY A 326 2.41 15.92 -1.72
C GLY A 326 3.31 15.15 -0.74
N ILE A 327 2.84 14.00 -0.24
CA ILE A 327 3.54 13.18 0.76
C ILE A 327 4.66 12.33 0.13
N LEU A 328 4.43 11.78 -1.06
CA LEU A 328 5.33 10.77 -1.65
C LEU A 328 6.54 11.38 -2.38
N ASP A 329 7.55 10.54 -2.60
CA ASP A 329 8.85 10.89 -3.21
C ASP A 329 8.83 10.80 -4.75
N GLY A 330 7.65 10.59 -5.34
CA GLY A 330 7.46 10.39 -6.77
C GLY A 330 6.13 9.72 -7.09
N HIS A 331 5.83 9.61 -8.37
CA HIS A 331 4.66 8.90 -8.85
C HIS A 331 4.82 8.36 -10.27
N ILE A 332 4.09 7.28 -10.55
CA ILE A 332 3.92 6.63 -11.83
C ILE A 332 2.47 6.80 -12.24
N VAL A 333 2.22 7.30 -13.45
CA VAL A 333 0.89 7.46 -14.03
C VAL A 333 0.65 6.35 -15.05
N LEU A 334 -0.45 5.62 -14.89
CA LEU A 334 -0.94 4.69 -15.90
C LEU A 334 -2.04 5.35 -16.74
N SER A 335 -1.77 5.55 -18.03
CA SER A 335 -2.62 6.30 -18.95
C SER A 335 -3.60 5.42 -19.70
N ARG A 336 -4.88 5.82 -19.70
CA ARG A 336 -5.91 5.19 -20.52
C ARG A 336 -5.63 5.37 -22.02
N LYS A 337 -5.04 6.50 -22.45
CA LYS A 337 -4.65 6.75 -23.86
C LYS A 337 -3.65 5.69 -24.34
N LEU A 338 -2.66 5.36 -23.49
CA LEU A 338 -1.67 4.31 -23.82
C LEU A 338 -2.30 2.91 -23.83
N ALA A 339 -3.13 2.59 -22.83
CA ALA A 339 -3.83 1.30 -22.75
C ALA A 339 -4.71 1.05 -24.00
N HIS A 340 -5.43 2.06 -24.48
CA HIS A 340 -6.26 1.97 -25.70
C HIS A 340 -5.42 1.75 -26.98
N LYS A 341 -4.14 2.16 -26.97
CA LYS A 341 -3.18 1.90 -28.06
C LYS A 341 -2.48 0.54 -27.93
N ASN A 342 -2.90 -0.31 -27.00
CA ASN A 342 -2.23 -1.57 -26.67
C ASN A 342 -0.75 -1.37 -26.27
N HIS A 343 -0.44 -0.23 -25.64
CA HIS A 343 0.87 0.06 -25.08
C HIS A 343 0.91 -0.38 -23.61
N TYR A 344 1.56 -1.51 -23.33
CA TYR A 344 1.70 -2.06 -21.99
C TYR A 344 3.17 -2.28 -21.59
N PRO A 345 3.55 -1.99 -20.32
CA PRO A 345 2.76 -1.29 -19.31
C PRO A 345 2.33 0.10 -19.76
N ALA A 346 1.13 0.55 -19.38
CA ALA A 346 0.55 1.80 -19.84
C ALA A 346 1.14 3.04 -19.13
N ILE A 347 2.44 3.03 -18.86
CA ILE A 347 3.13 4.05 -18.09
C ILE A 347 3.36 5.30 -18.94
N ASP A 348 2.74 6.40 -18.53
CA ASP A 348 2.99 7.71 -19.09
C ASP A 348 4.23 8.32 -18.45
N VAL A 349 5.37 8.15 -19.11
CA VAL A 349 6.64 8.67 -18.58
C VAL A 349 6.69 10.19 -18.52
N LEU A 350 5.92 10.92 -19.34
CA LEU A 350 5.90 12.38 -19.33
C LEU A 350 5.17 12.91 -18.08
N ASN A 351 4.09 12.25 -17.69
CA ASN A 351 3.32 12.57 -16.49
C ASN A 351 3.80 11.84 -15.22
N SER A 352 4.89 11.05 -15.31
CA SER A 352 5.49 10.35 -14.18
C SER A 352 6.83 10.95 -13.77
N VAL A 353 7.15 10.88 -12.47
CA VAL A 353 8.38 11.44 -11.90
C VAL A 353 8.89 10.64 -10.71
N SER A 354 10.20 10.45 -10.65
CA SER A 354 10.92 10.06 -9.43
C SER A 354 11.73 11.25 -8.95
N ARG A 355 11.48 11.77 -7.74
CA ARG A 355 12.22 12.92 -7.19
C ARG A 355 13.66 12.57 -6.82
N LEU A 356 13.99 11.28 -6.77
CA LEU A 356 15.32 10.78 -6.40
C LEU A 356 16.19 10.41 -7.60
N MET A 357 15.60 10.19 -8.78
CA MET A 357 16.36 9.75 -9.97
C MET A 357 17.56 10.66 -10.27
N SER A 358 17.42 11.97 -10.14
CA SER A 358 18.50 12.93 -10.40
C SER A 358 19.71 12.78 -9.46
N GLN A 359 19.50 12.18 -8.27
CA GLN A 359 20.50 12.00 -7.23
C GLN A 359 21.13 10.60 -7.27
N ILE A 360 20.41 9.58 -7.73
CA ILE A 360 20.83 8.17 -7.68
C ILE A 360 21.27 7.60 -9.02
N ALA A 361 20.79 8.15 -10.14
CA ALA A 361 21.16 7.66 -11.48
C ALA A 361 22.45 8.30 -12.00
N GLU A 362 23.20 7.54 -12.81
CA GLU A 362 24.42 8.00 -13.45
C GLU A 362 24.17 9.12 -14.47
N GLU A 363 25.19 9.95 -14.73
CA GLU A 363 25.05 11.13 -15.60
C GLU A 363 24.62 10.78 -17.03
N ASN A 364 25.20 9.74 -17.62
CA ASN A 364 24.84 9.29 -18.97
C ASN A 364 23.39 8.79 -19.03
N HIS A 365 22.95 8.04 -18.01
CA HIS A 365 21.57 7.56 -17.90
C HIS A 365 20.60 8.73 -17.78
N LYS A 366 20.85 9.69 -16.87
CA LYS A 366 20.03 10.90 -16.71
C LYS A 366 19.92 11.69 -18.02
N ARG A 367 21.04 11.89 -18.72
CA ARG A 367 21.06 12.60 -20.01
C ARG A 367 20.21 11.88 -21.07
N SER A 368 20.37 10.56 -21.22
CA SER A 368 19.59 9.79 -22.18
C SER A 368 18.10 9.77 -21.86
N ALA A 369 17.73 9.65 -20.57
CA ALA A 369 16.33 9.74 -20.15
C ALA A 369 15.73 11.14 -20.42
N SER A 370 16.50 12.22 -20.24
CA SER A 370 16.09 13.59 -20.57
C SER A 370 15.82 13.75 -22.06
N ILE A 371 16.76 13.31 -22.91
CA ILE A 371 16.60 13.36 -24.38
C ILE A 371 15.38 12.54 -24.80
N GLY A 372 15.21 11.34 -24.27
CA GLY A 372 14.04 10.50 -24.56
C GLY A 372 12.71 11.20 -24.19
N ARG A 373 12.63 11.85 -23.03
CA ARG A 373 11.45 12.65 -22.63
C ARG A 373 11.21 13.82 -23.57
N GLU A 374 12.25 14.54 -23.95
CA GLU A 374 12.15 15.68 -24.88
C GLU A 374 11.61 15.27 -26.25
N LEU A 375 12.03 14.11 -26.76
CA LEU A 375 11.57 13.56 -28.04
C LEU A 375 10.14 13.02 -27.94
N LEU A 376 9.79 12.30 -26.87
CA LEU A 376 8.42 11.85 -26.62
C LEU A 376 7.45 13.03 -26.52
N ALA A 377 7.84 14.11 -25.84
CA ALA A 377 7.05 15.33 -25.73
C ALA A 377 6.85 16.00 -27.10
N ALA A 378 7.95 16.21 -27.85
CA ALA A 378 7.88 16.82 -29.18
C ALA A 378 7.03 16.01 -30.17
N TYR A 379 7.10 14.67 -30.11
CA TYR A 379 6.23 13.81 -30.90
C TYR A 379 4.77 13.99 -30.48
N THR A 380 4.48 13.94 -29.19
CA THR A 380 3.11 14.04 -28.65
C THR A 380 2.44 15.37 -29.00
N GLU A 381 3.19 16.48 -28.91
CA GLU A 381 2.71 17.83 -29.26
C GLU A 381 2.40 17.97 -30.76
N SER A 382 3.04 17.17 -31.61
CA SER A 382 2.90 17.23 -33.07
C SER A 382 2.16 16.03 -33.68
N GLU A 383 1.67 15.11 -32.84
CA GLU A 383 1.14 13.80 -33.23
C GLU A 383 0.04 13.93 -34.30
N ASP A 384 -0.91 14.84 -34.10
CA ASP A 384 -2.03 15.05 -35.02
C ASP A 384 -1.55 15.54 -36.39
N LEU A 385 -0.62 16.50 -36.43
CA LEU A 385 -0.06 17.05 -37.68
C LEU A 385 0.74 16.01 -38.46
N ILE A 386 1.47 15.14 -37.74
CA ILE A 386 2.21 14.03 -38.33
C ILE A 386 1.24 13.02 -38.93
N ASN A 387 0.21 12.61 -38.18
CA ASN A 387 -0.74 11.58 -38.60
C ASN A 387 -1.59 12.00 -39.81
N ILE A 388 -1.94 13.29 -39.95
CA ILE A 388 -2.66 13.80 -41.13
C ILE A 388 -1.72 14.11 -42.32
N GLY A 389 -0.41 13.91 -42.17
CA GLY A 389 0.59 14.19 -43.22
C GLY A 389 0.83 15.69 -43.48
N ALA A 390 0.42 16.57 -42.57
CA ALA A 390 0.60 18.02 -42.69
C ALA A 390 1.98 18.50 -42.23
N TYR A 391 2.72 17.68 -41.48
CA TYR A 391 4.06 18.01 -41.01
C TYR A 391 5.09 17.95 -42.16
N ILE A 392 5.84 19.05 -42.35
CA ILE A 392 6.88 19.15 -43.37
C ILE A 392 8.24 18.87 -42.72
N LYS A 393 8.92 17.82 -43.18
CA LYS A 393 10.27 17.46 -42.72
C LYS A 393 11.25 18.62 -42.91
N GLY A 394 12.08 18.90 -41.90
CA GLY A 394 13.04 20.00 -41.89
C GLY A 394 12.48 21.32 -41.33
N SER A 395 11.16 21.41 -41.10
CA SER A 395 10.54 22.60 -40.48
C SER A 395 10.91 22.76 -39.00
N ASN A 396 11.08 21.64 -38.28
CA ASN A 396 11.51 21.64 -36.89
C ASN A 396 12.43 20.45 -36.60
N LYS A 397 13.72 20.73 -36.38
CA LYS A 397 14.74 19.70 -36.10
C LYS A 397 14.38 18.79 -34.93
N LYS A 398 13.71 19.31 -33.89
CA LYS A 398 13.33 18.53 -32.71
C LYS A 398 12.22 17.54 -33.05
N VAL A 399 11.22 17.97 -33.83
CA VAL A 399 10.12 17.10 -34.28
C VAL A 399 10.63 16.08 -35.30
N ASP A 400 11.55 16.45 -36.18
CA ASP A 400 12.21 15.51 -37.10
C ASP A 400 12.92 14.39 -36.33
N MET A 401 13.71 14.73 -35.30
CA MET A 401 14.33 13.73 -34.43
C MET A 401 13.28 12.91 -33.67
N ALA A 402 12.23 13.55 -33.19
CA ALA A 402 11.17 12.87 -32.45
C ALA A 402 10.51 11.79 -33.32
N ILE A 403 10.16 12.11 -34.57
CA ILE A 403 9.64 11.15 -35.56
C ILE A 403 10.64 10.02 -35.79
N GLN A 404 11.92 10.35 -35.97
CA GLN A 404 12.97 9.36 -36.24
C GLN A 404 13.14 8.33 -35.10
N TYR A 405 13.07 8.78 -33.83
CA TYR A 405 13.31 7.92 -32.66
C TYR A 405 12.02 7.36 -32.03
N HIS A 406 10.84 7.77 -32.51
CA HIS A 406 9.57 7.43 -31.88
C HIS A 406 9.34 5.92 -31.75
N GLU A 407 9.51 5.17 -32.86
CA GLU A 407 9.29 3.72 -32.86
C GLU A 407 10.22 2.99 -31.88
N TYR A 408 11.48 3.43 -31.79
CA TYR A 408 12.43 2.87 -30.84
C TYR A 408 11.98 3.14 -29.40
N LEU A 409 11.60 4.38 -29.09
CA LEU A 409 11.18 4.77 -27.74
C LEU A 409 9.91 4.06 -27.31
N GLU A 410 8.92 3.92 -28.21
CA GLU A 410 7.74 3.10 -27.93
C GLU A 410 8.11 1.64 -27.66
N ALA A 411 8.99 1.04 -28.47
CA ALA A 411 9.42 -0.34 -28.28
C ALA A 411 10.19 -0.53 -26.96
N TYR A 412 10.97 0.47 -26.54
CA TYR A 412 11.65 0.46 -25.25
C TYR A 412 10.66 0.50 -24.08
N LEU A 413 9.62 1.33 -24.18
CA LEU A 413 8.62 1.53 -23.12
C LEU A 413 7.61 0.38 -23.01
N LYS A 414 7.31 -0.30 -24.11
CA LYS A 414 6.49 -1.52 -24.10
C LYS A 414 7.31 -2.68 -23.54
N GLN A 415 6.70 -3.51 -22.70
CA GLN A 415 7.32 -4.69 -22.13
C GLN A 415 6.27 -5.79 -21.92
N GLY A 416 6.58 -7.02 -22.32
CA GLY A 416 5.71 -8.16 -22.07
C GLY A 416 5.61 -8.51 -20.58
N ILE A 417 4.51 -9.13 -20.16
CA ILE A 417 4.28 -9.50 -18.74
C ILE A 417 5.39 -10.43 -18.22
N ASP A 418 5.75 -11.43 -19.02
CA ASP A 418 6.81 -12.40 -18.68
C ASP A 418 8.20 -11.98 -19.19
N GLU A 419 8.29 -10.81 -19.83
CA GLU A 419 9.54 -10.28 -20.34
C GLU A 419 10.36 -9.72 -19.17
N LYS A 420 11.50 -10.34 -18.90
CA LYS A 420 12.44 -9.88 -17.88
C LYS A 420 13.35 -8.81 -18.44
N SER A 421 13.62 -7.79 -17.64
CA SER A 421 14.59 -6.76 -17.98
C SER A 421 15.58 -6.58 -16.84
N ASP A 422 16.85 -6.91 -17.09
CA ASP A 422 17.92 -6.53 -16.18
C ASP A 422 18.13 -5.00 -16.22
N PHE A 423 18.50 -4.42 -15.08
CA PHE A 423 18.69 -2.98 -14.95
C PHE A 423 19.80 -2.48 -15.88
N ILE A 424 20.97 -3.12 -15.85
CA ILE A 424 22.15 -2.67 -16.60
C ILE A 424 21.86 -2.77 -18.10
N ASP A 425 21.25 -3.87 -18.54
CA ASP A 425 20.86 -4.06 -19.93
C ASP A 425 19.81 -3.03 -20.39
N SER A 426 18.84 -2.72 -19.53
CA SER A 426 17.84 -1.67 -19.80
C SER A 426 18.50 -0.31 -20.00
N ILE A 427 19.42 0.07 -19.12
CA ILE A 427 20.12 1.36 -19.21
C ILE A 427 21.03 1.39 -20.44
N ASN A 428 21.72 0.28 -20.76
CA ASN A 428 22.54 0.17 -21.97
C ASN A 428 21.69 0.33 -23.24
N LYS A 429 20.51 -0.28 -23.30
CA LYS A 429 19.55 -0.09 -24.41
C LYS A 429 19.19 1.39 -24.54
N LEU A 430 18.74 2.04 -23.47
CA LEU A 430 18.34 3.46 -23.48
C LEU A 430 19.48 4.41 -23.86
N THR A 431 20.68 4.16 -23.34
CA THR A 431 21.84 5.04 -23.59
C THR A 431 22.44 4.85 -24.97
N SER A 432 22.29 3.66 -25.58
CA SER A 432 22.79 3.37 -26.94
C SER A 432 22.05 4.12 -28.05
N VAL A 433 20.82 4.57 -27.79
CA VAL A 433 19.95 5.24 -28.77
C VAL A 433 20.50 6.59 -29.22
N PHE A 434 21.11 7.31 -28.28
CA PHE A 434 21.44 8.73 -28.43
C PHE A 434 22.95 8.97 -28.54
N LYS A 435 23.71 7.93 -28.93
CA LYS A 435 25.16 7.99 -29.11
C LYS A 435 25.55 8.59 -30.45
#